data_AF-L1KJ75-F1
#
_entry.id   AF-L1KJ75-F1
#
_cell.length_a   1.000
_cell.length_b   1.000
_cell.length_c   1.000
_cell.angle_alpha   90.00
_cell.angle_beta   90.00
_cell.angle_gamma   90.00
#
_symmetry.space_group_name_H-M   'P 1'
#
loop_
_entity.id
_entity.type
_entity.pdbx_description
1 polymer ?
#
loop_
_entity_poly.entity_id
_entity_poly.type
_entity_poly.pdbx_seq_one_letter_code
_entity_poly.pdbx_strand_id
1 'polypeptide(L)'
;MRSGRHEELIGEERIFEGRPLRPDETADALAEAGFPGEGDEENEGDEAHEPPEVVVLWTDTFTEYLSPSVGRAALRVLEAAGMHVIVPPTLRMRRKPAWLKKREAGEEVTLTQWKLTRTLFTLRQGRVCCGLTYISTGQLDRARAVLRRTLDLLDVFLDPVPHRMPAEDPDLAPPPIPIVVLEPSCAATLRTDLPELLPDDPRARQLADSVVTFAEALERYAPNWTPPALDRPVVGQTHCHQHAILGDAPDRRLRAAAGLTGDLSGGCCGLAGNFGFEKGHYDVSVACAEDQLLPSVREAPDDALILADGFSCRTQLEQLAGRRGRHLAEVLAEGLEKD
;
A
#
# COMPACT_ATOMS: atom_id res chain seq x y z
N MET A 1 55.13 -6.46 4.79
CA MET A 1 55.34 -6.81 3.36
C MET A 1 54.35 -7.90 2.98
N ARG A 2 53.62 -7.72 1.85
CA ARG A 2 52.67 -8.66 1.22
C ARG A 2 51.44 -9.04 2.06
N SER A 3 50.17 -8.90 1.65
CA SER A 3 49.46 -8.90 0.35
C SER A 3 48.64 -10.19 0.16
N GLY A 4 47.34 -10.02 -0.14
CA GLY A 4 46.31 -11.05 -0.24
C GLY A 4 44.91 -10.44 -0.04
N ARG A 5 44.52 -9.51 -0.92
CA ARG A 5 43.49 -9.73 -1.97
C ARG A 5 42.07 -9.98 -1.45
N HIS A 6 41.29 -8.91 -1.42
CA HIS A 6 39.83 -8.91 -1.55
C HIS A 6 39.44 -7.70 -2.43
N GLU A 7 39.54 -7.92 -3.74
CA GLU A 7 38.82 -7.17 -4.77
C GLU A 7 37.84 -8.17 -5.44
N GLU A 8 36.92 -7.67 -6.26
CA GLU A 8 35.83 -8.42 -6.95
C GLU A 8 34.64 -8.88 -6.07
N LEU A 9 33.78 -7.93 -5.71
CA LEU A 9 32.31 -8.13 -5.70
C LEU A 9 31.59 -6.81 -6.08
N ILE A 10 31.76 -6.40 -7.33
CA ILE A 10 30.83 -5.49 -8.02
C ILE A 10 30.45 -6.19 -9.33
N GLY A 11 29.39 -6.99 -9.27
CA GLY A 11 28.80 -7.66 -10.43
C GLY A 11 27.51 -6.96 -10.82
N GLU A 12 27.41 -6.57 -12.09
CA GLU A 12 26.29 -5.83 -12.66
C GLU A 12 25.08 -6.75 -13.00
N GLU A 13 23.91 -6.12 -13.14
CA GLU A 13 22.74 -6.59 -13.92
C GLU A 13 22.12 -7.98 -13.66
N ARG A 14 20.90 -7.96 -13.08
CA ARG A 14 19.71 -8.05 -13.96
C ARG A 14 18.43 -7.47 -13.32
N ILE A 15 17.77 -6.59 -14.07
CA ILE A 15 16.51 -5.92 -13.73
C ILE A 15 15.41 -6.58 -14.56
N PHE A 16 14.28 -6.93 -13.93
CA PHE A 16 12.98 -7.27 -14.51
C PHE A 16 12.95 -7.71 -15.99
N GLU A 17 12.87 -9.02 -16.25
CA GLU A 17 12.46 -9.57 -17.56
C GLU A 17 10.92 -9.58 -17.72
N GLY A 18 10.29 -8.45 -17.40
CA GLY A 18 8.92 -8.12 -17.79
C GLY A 18 8.97 -6.80 -18.55
N ARG A 19 8.71 -6.83 -19.86
CA ARG A 19 8.78 -5.61 -20.68
C ARG A 19 7.66 -4.66 -20.24
N PRO A 20 7.95 -3.41 -19.86
CA PRO A 20 6.90 -2.43 -19.61
C PRO A 20 5.99 -2.30 -20.83
N LEU A 21 4.68 -2.22 -20.60
CA LEU A 21 3.74 -1.82 -21.64
C LEU A 21 4.16 -0.44 -22.16
N ARG A 22 4.19 -0.30 -23.47
CA ARG A 22 4.47 1.00 -24.10
C ARG A 22 3.25 1.93 -23.92
N PRO A 23 3.42 3.26 -23.94
CA PRO A 23 2.29 4.18 -23.70
C PRO A 23 1.13 4.04 -24.70
N ASP A 24 1.42 3.60 -25.93
CA ASP A 24 0.46 3.12 -26.93
C ASP A 24 -0.33 1.91 -26.41
N GLU A 25 0.38 0.85 -26.00
CA GLU A 25 -0.23 -0.39 -25.47
C GLU A 25 -1.06 -0.16 -24.19
N THR A 26 -0.77 0.88 -23.41
CA THR A 26 -1.58 1.29 -22.24
C THR A 26 -2.83 2.08 -22.62
N ALA A 27 -2.76 2.92 -23.65
CA ALA A 27 -3.91 3.69 -24.13
C ALA A 27 -4.91 2.81 -24.90
N ASP A 28 -4.39 1.84 -25.67
CA ASP A 28 -5.21 0.88 -26.41
C ASP A 28 -5.97 -0.06 -25.45
N ALA A 29 -5.33 -0.52 -24.37
CA ALA A 29 -5.99 -1.32 -23.33
C ALA A 29 -7.15 -0.57 -22.62
N LEU A 30 -7.03 0.75 -22.45
CA LEU A 30 -8.10 1.61 -21.92
C LEU A 30 -9.21 1.91 -22.93
N ALA A 31 -9.00 1.63 -24.22
CA ALA A 31 -9.96 1.87 -25.30
C ALA A 31 -10.69 0.59 -25.76
N GLU A 32 -10.09 -0.59 -25.59
CA GLU A 32 -10.71 -1.88 -25.92
C GLU A 32 -11.79 -2.33 -24.89
N ALA A 33 -11.86 -1.70 -23.71
CA ALA A 33 -12.87 -1.92 -22.67
C ALA A 33 -14.30 -1.41 -23.02
N GLY A 34 -14.68 -1.44 -24.31
CA GLY A 34 -15.94 -0.91 -24.82
C GLY A 34 -17.15 -1.79 -24.50
N PHE A 35 -17.94 -1.40 -23.50
CA PHE A 35 -19.20 -2.06 -23.15
C PHE A 35 -20.39 -1.57 -24.02
N PRO A 36 -21.29 -2.47 -24.47
CA PRO A 36 -22.55 -2.11 -25.13
C PRO A 36 -23.81 -2.46 -24.31
N GLY A 37 -24.77 -1.53 -24.27
CA GLY A 37 -26.21 -1.81 -24.41
C GLY A 37 -27.07 -2.16 -23.17
N GLU A 38 -28.09 -1.33 -22.96
CA GLU A 38 -29.33 -1.46 -22.15
C GLU A 38 -30.00 -2.87 -22.25
N GLY A 39 -30.75 -3.42 -21.27
CA GLY A 39 -31.20 -3.01 -19.93
C GLY A 39 -31.59 -4.26 -19.07
N ASP A 40 -32.53 -4.29 -18.10
CA ASP A 40 -33.53 -3.33 -17.60
C ASP A 40 -33.89 -3.57 -16.09
N GLU A 41 -34.20 -2.50 -15.36
CA GLU A 41 -35.08 -2.31 -14.15
C GLU A 41 -35.01 -3.13 -12.80
N GLU A 42 -35.08 -2.34 -11.71
CA GLU A 42 -35.56 -2.60 -10.31
C GLU A 42 -34.70 -3.34 -9.24
N ASN A 43 -33.92 -2.58 -8.43
CA ASN A 43 -34.26 -2.23 -7.02
C ASN A 43 -33.23 -1.29 -6.37
N GLU A 44 -33.68 -0.19 -5.75
CA GLU A 44 -32.86 0.75 -4.97
C GLU A 44 -32.69 0.28 -3.51
N GLY A 45 -31.51 0.43 -2.90
CA GLY A 45 -31.34 0.16 -1.46
C GLY A 45 -29.92 0.00 -0.93
N ASP A 46 -28.95 -0.22 -1.81
CA ASP A 46 -27.52 -0.08 -1.56
C ASP A 46 -26.90 0.18 -2.93
N GLU A 47 -26.35 1.36 -3.20
CA GLU A 47 -25.71 1.65 -4.50
C GLU A 47 -24.39 0.90 -4.57
N ALA A 48 -24.49 -0.37 -4.95
CA ALA A 48 -23.41 -1.28 -5.28
C ALA A 48 -22.67 -0.74 -6.52
N HIS A 49 -21.88 0.30 -6.30
CA HIS A 49 -20.89 0.80 -7.24
C HIS A 49 -20.06 -0.39 -7.70
N GLU A 50 -20.01 -0.61 -9.02
CA GLU A 50 -19.23 -1.69 -9.61
C GLU A 50 -17.79 -1.60 -9.08
N PRO A 51 -17.20 -2.71 -8.60
CA PRO A 51 -15.90 -2.67 -7.97
C PRO A 51 -14.87 -2.05 -8.92
N PRO A 52 -14.04 -1.11 -8.45
CA PRO A 52 -13.11 -0.38 -9.30
C PRO A 52 -12.08 -1.36 -9.87
N GLU A 53 -12.11 -1.49 -11.20
CA GLU A 53 -11.15 -2.29 -11.98
C GLU A 53 -9.69 -1.90 -11.66
N VAL A 54 -9.44 -0.63 -11.29
CA VAL A 54 -8.10 -0.10 -11.03
C VAL A 54 -7.90 0.24 -9.55
N VAL A 55 -6.80 -0.25 -8.98
CA VAL A 55 -6.33 0.12 -7.63
C VAL A 55 -4.89 0.62 -7.66
N VAL A 56 -4.53 1.52 -6.75
CA VAL A 56 -3.16 2.03 -6.58
C VAL A 56 -2.50 1.30 -5.41
N LEU A 57 -1.44 0.53 -5.67
CA LEU A 57 -0.67 -0.11 -4.61
C LEU A 57 0.37 0.87 -4.04
N TRP A 58 0.15 1.31 -2.81
CA TRP A 58 1.09 2.14 -2.07
C TRP A 58 2.32 1.32 -1.67
N THR A 59 3.49 1.67 -2.21
CA THR A 59 4.77 1.12 -1.81
C THR A 59 5.49 2.05 -0.83
N ASP A 60 5.37 1.74 0.46
CA ASP A 60 6.12 2.42 1.51
C ASP A 60 7.63 2.11 1.45
N THR A 61 8.43 2.81 2.25
CA THR A 61 9.90 2.67 2.25
C THR A 61 10.38 1.29 2.68
N PHE A 62 9.66 0.59 3.58
CA PHE A 62 10.00 -0.76 4.00
C PHE A 62 9.63 -1.78 2.93
N THR A 63 8.41 -1.71 2.38
CA THR A 63 7.97 -2.59 1.28
C THR A 63 8.91 -2.47 0.07
N GLU A 64 9.31 -1.26 -0.29
CA GLU A 64 10.17 -0.99 -1.45
C GLU A 64 11.64 -1.44 -1.27
N TYR A 65 12.25 -1.20 -0.10
CA TYR A 65 13.70 -1.43 0.09
C TYR A 65 14.07 -2.64 0.96
N LEU A 66 13.18 -3.12 1.83
CA LEU A 66 13.49 -4.09 2.88
C LEU A 66 12.62 -5.35 2.82
N SER A 67 11.39 -5.25 2.29
CA SER A 67 10.47 -6.37 2.10
C SER A 67 9.81 -6.38 0.70
N PRO A 68 10.56 -6.29 -0.42
CA PRO A 68 9.98 -6.27 -1.76
C PRO A 68 9.33 -7.60 -2.18
N SER A 69 9.43 -8.67 -1.39
CA SER A 69 8.58 -9.86 -1.53
C SER A 69 7.11 -9.55 -1.19
N VAL A 70 6.85 -8.72 -0.18
CA VAL A 70 5.50 -8.36 0.27
C VAL A 70 4.75 -7.57 -0.80
N GLY A 71 5.38 -6.56 -1.39
CA GLY A 71 4.80 -5.78 -2.49
C GLY A 71 4.51 -6.63 -3.75
N ARG A 72 5.43 -7.52 -4.13
CA ARG A 72 5.23 -8.45 -5.27
C ARG A 72 4.15 -9.49 -5.00
N ALA A 73 4.02 -9.96 -3.77
CA ALA A 73 2.96 -10.88 -3.38
C ALA A 73 1.59 -10.18 -3.38
N ALA A 74 1.51 -8.95 -2.87
CA ALA A 74 0.29 -8.16 -2.91
C ALA A 74 -0.16 -7.87 -4.35
N LEU A 75 0.76 -7.44 -5.22
CA LEU A 75 0.51 -7.26 -6.66
C LEU A 75 -0.16 -8.51 -7.26
N ARG A 76 0.48 -9.68 -7.11
CA ARG A 76 -0.03 -10.94 -7.68
C ARG A 76 -1.39 -11.36 -7.14
N VAL A 77 -1.66 -11.15 -5.85
CA VAL A 77 -2.95 -11.52 -5.26
C VAL A 77 -4.05 -10.55 -5.72
N LEU A 78 -3.76 -9.26 -5.82
CA LEU A 78 -4.71 -8.27 -6.35
C LEU A 78 -5.01 -8.52 -7.84
N GLU A 79 -4.00 -8.81 -8.65
CA GLU A 79 -4.16 -9.18 -10.08
C GLU A 79 -4.95 -10.50 -10.23
N ALA A 80 -4.65 -11.52 -9.43
CA ALA A 80 -5.40 -12.78 -9.42
C ALA A 80 -6.85 -12.62 -8.92
N ALA A 81 -7.12 -11.55 -8.17
CA ALA A 81 -8.46 -11.13 -7.76
C ALA A 81 -9.17 -10.24 -8.79
N GLY A 82 -8.58 -10.04 -9.97
CA GLY A 82 -9.18 -9.30 -11.09
C GLY A 82 -8.91 -7.79 -11.11
N MET A 83 -8.13 -7.26 -10.18
CA MET A 83 -7.81 -5.82 -10.14
C MET A 83 -6.57 -5.48 -10.97
N HIS A 84 -6.66 -4.44 -11.80
CA HIS A 84 -5.52 -3.79 -12.44
C HIS A 84 -4.76 -2.92 -11.42
N VAL A 85 -3.51 -3.27 -11.15
CA VAL A 85 -2.73 -2.62 -10.08
C VAL A 85 -1.73 -1.60 -10.62
N ILE A 86 -1.92 -0.34 -10.27
CA ILE A 86 -0.94 0.72 -10.51
C ILE A 86 0.00 0.83 -9.31
N VAL A 87 1.26 0.45 -9.50
CA VAL A 87 2.35 0.76 -8.54
C VAL A 87 2.99 2.09 -8.95
N PRO A 88 2.99 3.17 -8.14
CA PRO A 88 3.49 4.48 -8.60
C PRO A 88 5.03 4.65 -8.60
N PRO A 89 5.72 4.76 -9.77
CA PRO A 89 7.03 5.40 -9.86
C PRO A 89 6.83 6.91 -9.93
N THR A 90 6.83 7.59 -8.79
CA THR A 90 6.30 8.96 -8.71
C THR A 90 7.29 10.03 -9.20
N LEU A 91 7.28 10.24 -10.52
CA LEU A 91 8.05 11.23 -11.27
C LEU A 91 8.10 12.62 -10.59
N ARG A 92 9.23 12.96 -9.95
CA ARG A 92 9.37 14.27 -9.27
C ARG A 92 9.63 15.37 -10.28
N MET A 93 8.59 16.13 -10.62
CA MET A 93 8.72 17.36 -11.40
C MET A 93 9.59 18.39 -10.67
N ARG A 94 10.70 18.80 -11.32
CA ARG A 94 11.71 19.70 -10.71
C ARG A 94 11.22 21.15 -10.53
N ARG A 95 10.13 21.52 -11.20
CA ARG A 95 9.36 22.77 -11.06
C ARG A 95 7.89 22.43 -11.34
N LYS A 96 6.94 23.00 -10.59
CA LYS A 96 5.50 22.92 -10.94
C LYS A 96 5.34 23.42 -12.39
N PRO A 97 4.75 22.62 -13.31
CA PRO A 97 4.57 23.01 -14.69
C PRO A 97 3.58 24.18 -14.80
N ALA A 98 3.63 24.92 -15.91
CA ALA A 98 2.84 26.13 -16.06
C ALA A 98 1.32 25.87 -15.95
N TRP A 99 0.84 24.71 -16.40
CA TRP A 99 -0.57 24.32 -16.28
C TRP A 99 -1.02 24.12 -14.83
N LEU A 100 -0.21 23.49 -13.98
CA LEU A 100 -0.57 23.25 -12.58
C LEU A 100 -0.64 24.58 -11.80
N LYS A 101 0.27 25.51 -12.12
CA LYS A 101 0.23 26.88 -11.58
C LYS A 101 -0.98 27.69 -12.07
N LYS A 102 -1.41 27.47 -13.31
CA LYS A 102 -2.62 28.07 -13.87
C LYS A 102 -3.87 27.51 -13.18
N ARG A 103 -3.93 26.19 -12.95
CA ARG A 103 -5.02 25.54 -12.22
C ARG A 103 -5.11 26.00 -10.76
N GLU A 104 -3.98 26.10 -10.07
CA GLU A 104 -3.87 26.71 -8.72
C GLU A 104 -4.27 28.20 -8.68
N ALA A 105 -4.30 28.88 -9.83
CA ALA A 105 -4.75 30.26 -9.99
C ALA A 105 -6.18 30.38 -10.56
N GLY A 106 -6.90 29.26 -10.77
CA GLY A 106 -8.26 29.25 -11.33
C GLY A 106 -8.34 29.51 -12.84
N GLU A 107 -7.24 29.39 -13.59
CA GLU A 107 -7.22 29.56 -15.04
C GLU A 107 -7.51 28.25 -15.80
N GLU A 108 -8.31 28.33 -16.86
CA GLU A 108 -8.63 27.23 -17.78
C GLU A 108 -7.41 26.83 -18.63
N VAL A 109 -7.19 25.52 -18.83
CA VAL A 109 -6.01 24.98 -19.54
C VAL A 109 -6.42 24.05 -20.68
N THR A 110 -6.06 24.42 -21.91
CA THR A 110 -6.33 23.63 -23.12
C THR A 110 -5.15 22.73 -23.52
N LEU A 111 -5.45 21.51 -23.96
CA LEU A 111 -4.52 20.37 -24.08
C LEU A 111 -3.53 20.39 -25.26
N THR A 112 -3.61 21.35 -26.18
CA THR A 112 -2.88 21.31 -27.47
C THR A 112 -1.37 21.58 -27.39
N GLN A 113 -0.78 21.66 -26.19
CA GLN A 113 0.66 21.90 -25.97
C GLN A 113 1.41 20.66 -25.46
N TRP A 114 0.87 19.47 -25.72
CA TRP A 114 1.35 18.15 -25.30
C TRP A 114 2.67 17.69 -25.95
N LYS A 115 3.73 18.52 -25.91
CA LYS A 115 5.12 18.10 -26.21
C LYS A 115 5.70 17.32 -25.02
N LEU A 116 5.05 16.19 -24.74
CA LEU A 116 5.29 15.27 -23.62
C LEU A 116 6.73 14.71 -23.60
N THR A 117 7.36 14.61 -24.78
CA THR A 117 8.61 13.90 -25.03
C THR A 117 9.88 14.57 -24.49
N ARG A 118 9.85 15.84 -24.06
CA ARG A 118 11.08 16.57 -23.62
C ARG A 118 11.21 16.81 -22.12
N THR A 119 10.16 16.57 -21.33
CA THR A 119 10.18 16.80 -19.87
C THR A 119 10.57 15.55 -19.09
N LEU A 120 10.26 14.35 -19.62
CA LEU A 120 10.47 13.06 -18.95
C LEU A 120 11.93 12.80 -18.54
N PHE A 121 12.91 13.24 -19.35
CA PHE A 121 14.34 12.99 -19.14
C PHE A 121 15.04 13.83 -18.05
N THR A 122 14.31 14.59 -17.23
CA THR A 122 14.91 15.37 -16.12
C THR A 122 14.29 15.10 -14.75
N LEU A 123 13.47 14.05 -14.64
CA LEU A 123 12.68 13.72 -13.46
C LEU A 123 13.47 12.76 -12.56
N ARG A 124 13.70 13.14 -11.30
CA ARG A 124 14.16 12.19 -10.28
C ARG A 124 12.97 11.36 -9.81
N GLN A 125 13.19 10.09 -9.48
CA GLN A 125 12.18 9.28 -8.82
C GLN A 125 11.80 9.90 -7.46
N GLY A 126 10.56 10.38 -7.35
CA GLY A 126 9.89 10.57 -6.07
C GLY A 126 9.39 9.23 -5.55
N ARG A 127 9.16 9.16 -4.25
CA ARG A 127 8.63 7.99 -3.55
C ARG A 127 7.68 8.52 -2.48
N VAL A 128 6.57 7.82 -2.28
CA VAL A 128 5.59 8.14 -1.24
C VAL A 128 6.14 7.76 0.14
N CYS A 129 5.68 8.46 1.18
CA CYS A 129 6.02 8.15 2.56
C CYS A 129 4.91 8.68 3.47
N CYS A 130 4.47 7.87 4.43
CA CYS A 130 3.40 8.22 5.35
C CYS A 130 3.88 9.17 6.46
N GLY A 131 5.19 9.42 6.58
CA GLY A 131 5.74 10.40 7.53
C GLY A 131 5.79 9.95 9.00
N LEU A 132 5.22 8.78 9.34
CA LEU A 132 5.10 8.25 10.70
C LEU A 132 6.33 8.45 11.58
N THR A 133 7.52 8.11 11.12
CA THR A 133 8.77 8.26 11.90
C THR A 133 9.04 9.71 12.33
N TYR A 134 8.66 10.70 11.51
CA TYR A 134 8.77 12.12 11.88
C TYR A 134 7.66 12.53 12.86
N ILE A 135 6.49 11.92 12.79
CA ILE A 135 5.36 12.18 13.69
C ILE A 135 5.67 11.62 15.09
N SER A 136 6.04 10.34 15.17
CA SER A 136 6.36 9.63 16.42
C SER A 136 7.57 10.21 17.17
N THR A 137 8.42 10.99 16.50
CA THR A 137 9.57 11.71 17.10
C THR A 137 9.32 13.20 17.31
N GLY A 138 8.10 13.69 17.13
CA GLY A 138 7.73 15.10 17.31
C GLY A 138 8.30 16.07 16.27
N GLN A 139 8.89 15.57 15.17
CA GLN A 139 9.46 16.36 14.08
C GLN A 139 8.37 16.84 13.10
N LEU A 140 7.32 17.48 13.63
CA LEU A 140 6.06 17.74 12.90
C LEU A 140 6.23 18.57 11.63
N ASP A 141 7.17 19.51 11.58
CA ASP A 141 7.42 20.29 10.35
C ASP A 141 8.06 19.44 9.23
N ARG A 142 8.88 18.44 9.60
CA ARG A 142 9.39 17.44 8.65
C ARG A 142 8.28 16.49 8.22
N ALA A 143 7.41 16.07 9.15
CA ALA A 143 6.22 15.28 8.84
C ALA A 143 5.33 16.00 7.80
N ARG A 144 4.93 17.25 8.06
CA ARG A 144 4.14 18.08 7.11
C ARG A 144 4.82 18.24 5.76
N ALA A 145 6.14 18.44 5.72
CA ALA A 145 6.89 18.55 4.45
C ALA A 145 6.92 17.22 3.66
N VAL A 146 6.99 16.08 4.35
CA VAL A 146 6.90 14.74 3.74
C VAL A 146 5.49 14.45 3.26
N LEU A 147 4.47 14.73 4.09
CA LEU A 147 3.05 14.53 3.75
C LEU A 147 2.63 15.38 2.54
N ARG A 148 2.96 16.68 2.51
CA ARG A 148 2.69 17.53 1.32
C ARG A 148 3.38 17.00 0.06
N ARG A 149 4.61 16.49 0.18
CA ARG A 149 5.30 15.84 -0.94
C ARG A 149 4.58 14.57 -1.38
N THR A 150 4.04 13.77 -0.46
CA THR A 150 3.20 12.60 -0.79
C THR A 150 1.95 13.04 -1.55
N LEU A 151 1.24 14.07 -1.08
CA LEU A 151 0.07 14.63 -1.78
C LEU A 151 0.43 15.13 -3.19
N ASP A 152 1.51 15.90 -3.34
CA ASP A 152 2.00 16.37 -4.66
C ASP A 152 2.41 15.23 -5.61
N LEU A 153 2.67 14.03 -5.10
CA LEU A 153 2.99 12.84 -5.88
C LEU A 153 1.76 11.98 -6.19
N LEU A 154 0.73 12.01 -5.34
CA LEU A 154 -0.53 11.28 -5.52
C LEU A 154 -1.65 12.12 -6.13
N ASP A 155 -1.44 13.42 -6.35
CA ASP A 155 -2.35 14.39 -6.97
C ASP A 155 -3.11 13.83 -8.18
N VAL A 156 -2.42 13.05 -9.03
CA VAL A 156 -2.96 12.43 -10.25
C VAL A 156 -3.97 11.29 -10.03
N PHE A 157 -4.05 10.76 -8.81
CA PHE A 157 -4.94 9.69 -8.38
C PHE A 157 -6.03 10.17 -7.40
N LEU A 158 -5.78 11.30 -6.72
CA LEU A 158 -6.71 11.93 -5.77
C LEU A 158 -7.71 12.87 -6.45
N ASP A 159 -7.31 13.43 -7.58
CA ASP A 159 -8.16 14.21 -8.47
C ASP A 159 -8.61 13.30 -9.62
N PRO A 160 -9.90 12.92 -9.71
CA PRO A 160 -10.39 12.11 -10.82
C PRO A 160 -10.19 12.89 -12.12
N VAL A 161 -9.36 12.34 -13.02
CA VAL A 161 -8.93 13.01 -14.24
C VAL A 161 -10.14 13.59 -15.00
N PRO A 162 -10.12 14.88 -15.42
CA PRO A 162 -11.20 15.52 -16.21
C PRO A 162 -11.46 14.92 -17.62
N HIS A 163 -11.03 13.68 -17.84
CA HIS A 163 -11.08 12.92 -19.09
C HIS A 163 -11.62 11.49 -18.92
N ARG A 164 -12.11 11.10 -17.72
CA ARG A 164 -13.39 10.38 -17.76
C ARG A 164 -14.37 11.34 -18.45
N MET A 165 -15.18 10.81 -19.36
CA MET A 165 -16.25 11.58 -20.01
C MET A 165 -16.98 12.41 -18.94
N PRO A 166 -17.38 13.66 -19.22
CA PRO A 166 -18.22 14.41 -18.29
C PRO A 166 -19.36 13.47 -17.88
N ALA A 167 -19.44 13.18 -16.57
CA ALA A 167 -20.49 12.31 -16.06
C ALA A 167 -21.82 12.91 -16.53
N GLU A 168 -22.67 12.07 -17.13
CA GLU A 168 -23.94 12.55 -17.70
C GLU A 168 -24.81 13.21 -16.62
N ASP A 169 -24.58 12.82 -15.37
CA ASP A 169 -24.97 13.54 -14.16
C ASP A 169 -23.73 14.15 -13.44
N PRO A 170 -23.62 15.49 -13.32
CA PRO A 170 -22.54 16.14 -12.55
C PRO A 170 -22.65 15.95 -11.03
N ASP A 171 -23.78 15.47 -10.49
CA ASP A 171 -23.92 15.13 -9.08
C ASP A 171 -23.37 13.71 -8.77
N LEU A 172 -23.14 12.87 -9.78
CA LEU A 172 -22.57 11.52 -9.65
C LEU A 172 -21.03 11.52 -9.85
N ALA A 173 -20.31 12.15 -8.92
CA ALA A 173 -18.85 12.07 -8.92
C ALA A 173 -18.38 10.61 -8.70
N PRO A 174 -17.51 10.06 -9.55
CA PRO A 174 -17.08 8.67 -9.41
C PRO A 174 -16.31 8.45 -8.10
N PRO A 175 -16.41 7.25 -7.49
CA PRO A 175 -15.72 6.95 -6.24
C PRO A 175 -14.20 7.12 -6.40
N PRO A 176 -13.49 7.55 -5.35
CA PRO A 176 -12.05 7.76 -5.41
C PRO A 176 -11.32 6.44 -5.67
N ILE A 177 -10.22 6.50 -6.45
CA ILE A 177 -9.40 5.32 -6.75
C ILE A 177 -8.84 4.77 -5.42
N PRO A 178 -9.03 3.48 -5.10
CA PRO A 178 -8.54 2.92 -3.86
C PRO A 178 -7.00 2.90 -3.81
N ILE A 179 -6.45 3.36 -2.68
CA ILE A 179 -5.02 3.34 -2.40
C ILE A 179 -4.75 2.23 -1.38
N VAL A 180 -4.30 1.08 -1.88
CA VAL A 180 -4.04 -0.13 -1.09
C VAL A 180 -2.73 0.02 -0.35
N VAL A 181 -2.79 0.08 0.98
CA VAL A 181 -1.62 0.23 1.86
C VAL A 181 -1.37 -1.07 2.61
N LEU A 182 -0.17 -1.64 2.45
CA LEU A 182 0.22 -2.91 3.06
C LEU A 182 0.67 -2.76 4.52
N GLU A 183 1.43 -1.71 4.81
CA GLU A 183 1.91 -1.42 6.17
C GLU A 183 0.81 -0.76 7.02
N PRO A 184 0.24 -1.44 8.05
CA PRO A 184 -0.93 -0.91 8.76
C PRO A 184 -0.64 0.38 9.54
N SER A 185 0.61 0.59 9.97
CA SER A 185 0.98 1.86 10.60
C SER A 185 0.95 3.04 9.62
N CYS A 186 1.37 2.84 8.36
CA CYS A 186 1.20 3.85 7.32
C CYS A 186 -0.27 4.05 6.95
N ALA A 187 -1.08 2.98 6.88
CA ALA A 187 -2.51 3.09 6.57
C ALA A 187 -3.24 3.96 7.61
N ALA A 188 -2.98 3.71 8.91
CA ALA A 188 -3.50 4.55 9.99
C ALA A 188 -3.00 5.99 9.88
N THR A 189 -1.69 6.20 9.70
CA THR A 189 -1.11 7.56 9.57
C THR A 189 -1.76 8.38 8.46
N LEU A 190 -2.08 7.75 7.32
CA LEU A 190 -2.72 8.41 6.19
C LEU A 190 -4.22 8.65 6.42
N ARG A 191 -4.91 7.79 7.17
CA ARG A 191 -6.32 7.97 7.54
C ARG A 191 -6.55 9.01 8.63
N THR A 192 -5.66 9.12 9.62
CA THR A 192 -5.86 9.94 10.83
C THR A 192 -4.90 11.13 10.94
N ASP A 193 -3.59 10.88 11.03
CA ASP A 193 -2.62 11.95 11.30
C ASP A 193 -2.46 12.93 10.13
N LEU A 194 -2.58 12.45 8.89
CA LEU A 194 -2.48 13.27 7.68
C LEU A 194 -3.51 14.42 7.64
N PRO A 195 -4.83 14.19 7.73
CA PRO A 195 -5.81 15.28 7.74
C PRO A 195 -5.69 16.18 8.98
N GLU A 196 -5.24 15.67 10.13
CA GLU A 196 -4.98 16.51 11.32
C GLU A 196 -3.72 17.41 11.17
N LEU A 197 -2.67 16.93 10.49
CA LEU A 197 -1.43 17.69 10.29
C LEU A 197 -1.49 18.68 9.12
N LEU A 198 -2.40 18.46 8.17
CA LEU A 198 -2.63 19.29 6.97
C LEU A 198 -4.12 19.62 6.75
N PRO A 199 -4.83 20.22 7.73
CA PRO A 199 -6.28 20.46 7.63
C PRO A 199 -6.67 21.44 6.52
N ASP A 200 -5.73 22.30 6.10
CA ASP A 200 -5.94 23.29 5.03
C ASP A 200 -5.69 22.75 3.60
N ASP A 201 -5.24 21.50 3.45
CA ASP A 201 -5.01 20.88 2.13
C ASP A 201 -6.10 19.81 1.88
N PRO A 202 -7.11 20.06 1.02
CA PRO A 202 -8.25 19.16 0.85
C PRO A 202 -7.84 17.77 0.36
N ARG A 203 -6.68 17.65 -0.31
CA ARG A 203 -6.10 16.38 -0.75
C ARG A 203 -5.72 15.47 0.42
N ALA A 204 -5.48 16.04 1.61
CA ALA A 204 -5.22 15.27 2.82
C ALA A 204 -6.46 14.43 3.21
N ARG A 205 -7.66 15.00 3.09
CA ARG A 205 -8.92 14.27 3.33
C ARG A 205 -9.22 13.29 2.20
N GLN A 206 -9.06 13.70 0.93
CA GLN A 206 -9.23 12.81 -0.22
C GLN A 206 -8.35 11.56 -0.11
N LEU A 207 -7.06 11.71 0.24
CA LEU A 207 -6.16 10.58 0.45
C LEU A 207 -6.58 9.72 1.65
N ALA A 208 -7.02 10.32 2.75
CA ALA A 208 -7.53 9.57 3.90
C ALA A 208 -8.74 8.68 3.53
N ASP A 209 -9.66 9.21 2.72
CA ASP A 209 -10.86 8.50 2.25
C ASP A 209 -10.54 7.45 1.16
N SER A 210 -9.51 7.65 0.34
CA SER A 210 -9.00 6.66 -0.64
C SER A 210 -8.28 5.46 -0.01
N VAL A 211 -7.69 5.61 1.18
CA VAL A 211 -6.81 4.56 1.75
C VAL A 211 -7.62 3.34 2.19
N VAL A 212 -7.21 2.16 1.72
CA VAL A 212 -7.71 0.84 2.15
C VAL A 212 -6.55 -0.08 2.53
N THR A 213 -6.77 -1.00 3.47
CA THR A 213 -5.83 -2.09 3.75
C THR A 213 -5.88 -3.14 2.63
N PHE A 214 -4.89 -4.02 2.59
CA PHE A 214 -4.87 -5.15 1.66
C PHE A 214 -6.12 -6.05 1.78
N ALA A 215 -6.57 -6.35 2.99
CA ALA A 215 -7.75 -7.19 3.21
C ALA A 215 -9.06 -6.45 2.89
N GLU A 216 -9.17 -5.14 3.21
CA GLU A 216 -10.32 -4.32 2.79
C GLU A 216 -10.43 -4.23 1.26
N ALA A 217 -9.30 -4.14 0.55
CA ALA A 217 -9.31 -4.06 -0.91
C ALA A 217 -9.88 -5.34 -1.55
N LEU A 218 -9.41 -6.51 -1.11
CA LEU A 218 -9.92 -7.80 -1.59
C LEU A 218 -11.40 -7.99 -1.23
N GLU A 219 -11.80 -7.66 0.00
CA GLU A 219 -13.18 -7.81 0.46
C GLU A 219 -14.17 -6.90 -0.28
N ARG A 220 -13.81 -5.63 -0.52
CA ARG A 220 -14.71 -4.65 -1.14
C ARG A 220 -14.72 -4.73 -2.66
N TYR A 221 -13.56 -5.05 -3.27
CA TYR A 221 -13.36 -4.87 -4.72
C TYR A 221 -13.13 -6.17 -5.48
N ALA A 222 -13.09 -7.32 -4.78
CA ALA A 222 -13.13 -8.64 -5.40
C ALA A 222 -14.13 -9.58 -4.68
N PRO A 223 -15.42 -9.21 -4.55
CA PRO A 223 -16.41 -9.98 -3.78
C PRO A 223 -16.68 -11.39 -4.35
N ASN A 224 -16.37 -11.61 -5.63
CA ASN A 224 -16.50 -12.91 -6.31
C ASN A 224 -15.19 -13.73 -6.30
N TRP A 225 -14.08 -13.17 -5.82
CA TRP A 225 -12.82 -13.89 -5.72
C TRP A 225 -12.75 -14.70 -4.43
N THR A 226 -12.30 -15.95 -4.53
CA THR A 226 -12.07 -16.82 -3.38
C THR A 226 -10.56 -16.96 -3.18
N PRO A 227 -10.02 -16.73 -1.97
CA PRO A 227 -8.61 -16.96 -1.70
C PRO A 227 -8.27 -18.45 -1.82
N PRO A 228 -7.01 -18.80 -2.17
CA PRO A 228 -6.59 -20.20 -2.21
C PRO A 228 -6.70 -20.85 -0.83
N ALA A 229 -7.13 -22.11 -0.80
CA ALA A 229 -7.21 -22.91 0.42
C ALA A 229 -5.79 -23.28 0.90
N LEU A 230 -5.44 -22.86 2.11
CA LEU A 230 -4.12 -23.08 2.69
C LEU A 230 -4.15 -24.03 3.88
N ASP A 231 -5.29 -24.15 4.58
CA ASP A 231 -5.59 -25.13 5.64
C ASP A 231 -4.46 -25.34 6.66
N ARG A 232 -3.97 -24.23 7.24
CA ARG A 232 -2.83 -24.24 8.17
C ARG A 232 -3.09 -23.47 9.46
N PRO A 233 -2.47 -23.91 10.58
CA PRO A 233 -2.47 -23.12 11.81
C PRO A 233 -1.67 -21.82 11.61
N VAL A 234 -2.13 -20.75 12.25
CA VAL A 234 -1.49 -19.43 12.25
C VAL A 234 -1.39 -18.86 13.65
N VAL A 235 -0.29 -18.15 13.90
CA VAL A 235 0.00 -17.38 15.11
C VAL A 235 0.66 -16.05 14.72
N GLY A 236 0.92 -15.17 15.68
CA GLY A 236 1.61 -13.91 15.42
C GLY A 236 0.81 -12.73 15.98
N GLN A 237 0.57 -11.69 15.18
CA GLN A 237 0.08 -10.41 15.68
C GLN A 237 -0.93 -9.71 14.75
N THR A 238 -2.09 -9.33 15.31
CA THR A 238 -2.90 -8.25 14.75
C THR A 238 -2.17 -6.95 15.03
N HIS A 239 -1.85 -6.15 14.01
CA HIS A 239 -1.01 -4.96 14.18
C HIS A 239 -1.63 -3.99 15.19
N CYS A 240 -0.83 -3.34 16.04
CA CYS A 240 -1.36 -2.41 17.05
C CYS A 240 -2.19 -1.26 16.44
N HIS A 241 -1.89 -0.86 15.20
CA HIS A 241 -2.69 0.12 14.46
C HIS A 241 -3.97 -0.47 13.82
N GLN A 242 -4.00 -1.77 13.50
CA GLN A 242 -5.27 -2.46 13.21
C GLN A 242 -6.13 -2.51 14.46
N HIS A 243 -5.57 -2.92 15.60
CA HIS A 243 -6.30 -2.99 16.86
C HIS A 243 -6.85 -1.63 17.33
N ALA A 244 -6.06 -0.56 17.22
CA ALA A 244 -6.42 0.76 17.76
C ALA A 244 -7.19 1.69 16.80
N ILE A 245 -6.97 1.59 15.49
CA ILE A 245 -7.43 2.59 14.51
C ILE A 245 -8.24 1.98 13.35
N LEU A 246 -7.76 0.90 12.72
CA LEU A 246 -8.35 0.42 11.46
C LEU A 246 -9.44 -0.65 11.62
N GLY A 247 -9.38 -1.43 12.71
CA GLY A 247 -9.99 -2.76 12.78
C GLY A 247 -9.17 -3.84 12.07
N ASP A 248 -9.51 -5.12 12.32
CA ASP A 248 -8.92 -6.30 11.67
C ASP A 248 -9.98 -7.30 11.17
N ALA A 249 -11.25 -6.88 11.10
CA ALA A 249 -12.35 -7.76 10.72
C ALA A 249 -12.25 -8.31 9.27
N PRO A 250 -11.86 -7.51 8.25
CA PRO A 250 -11.59 -8.02 6.91
C PRO A 250 -10.43 -9.04 6.92
N ASP A 251 -9.34 -8.74 7.63
CA ASP A 251 -8.19 -9.64 7.76
C ASP A 251 -8.59 -10.99 8.39
N ARG A 252 -9.44 -10.98 9.43
CA ARG A 252 -9.97 -12.22 10.05
C ARG A 252 -10.84 -13.02 9.08
N ARG A 253 -11.74 -12.36 8.32
CA ARG A 253 -12.60 -13.04 7.34
C ARG A 253 -11.79 -13.62 6.19
N LEU A 254 -10.82 -12.87 5.67
CA LEU A 254 -9.92 -13.32 4.61
C LEU A 254 -9.04 -14.49 5.06
N ARG A 255 -8.51 -14.47 6.31
CA ARG A 255 -7.82 -15.63 6.90
C ARG A 255 -8.74 -16.86 7.01
N ALA A 256 -9.96 -16.68 7.53
CA ALA A 256 -10.91 -17.79 7.67
C ALA A 256 -11.30 -18.39 6.31
N ALA A 257 -11.53 -17.57 5.29
CA ALA A 257 -11.82 -18.02 3.93
C ALA A 257 -10.66 -18.80 3.29
N ALA A 258 -9.41 -18.46 3.62
CA ALA A 258 -8.22 -19.19 3.18
C ALA A 258 -7.89 -20.45 4.03
N GLY A 259 -8.76 -20.85 4.97
CA GLY A 259 -8.52 -22.00 5.86
C GLY A 259 -7.45 -21.77 6.93
N LEU A 260 -7.06 -20.52 7.19
CA LEU A 260 -6.03 -20.17 8.16
C LEU A 260 -6.62 -20.14 9.58
N THR A 261 -6.25 -21.12 10.40
CA THR A 261 -6.85 -21.39 11.71
C THR A 261 -5.99 -20.88 12.86
N GLY A 262 -6.60 -20.20 13.84
CA GLY A 262 -5.91 -19.66 15.01
C GLY A 262 -5.94 -18.13 15.09
N ASP A 263 -5.67 -17.64 16.30
CA ASP A 263 -5.75 -16.22 16.63
C ASP A 263 -4.38 -15.54 16.59
N LEU A 264 -4.40 -14.24 16.31
CA LEU A 264 -3.21 -13.39 16.35
C LEU A 264 -3.27 -12.56 17.64
N SER A 265 -2.13 -12.38 18.31
CA SER A 265 -2.05 -11.61 19.54
C SER A 265 -2.38 -10.13 19.32
N GLY A 266 -3.02 -9.49 20.31
CA GLY A 266 -3.43 -8.08 20.28
C GLY A 266 -2.42 -7.11 20.92
N GLY A 267 -1.33 -7.63 21.52
CA GLY A 267 -0.28 -6.82 22.13
C GLY A 267 0.55 -6.01 21.13
N CYS A 268 1.59 -5.33 21.62
CA CYS A 268 2.50 -4.53 20.80
C CYS A 268 3.82 -5.27 20.54
N CYS A 269 4.40 -5.16 19.33
CA CYS A 269 5.73 -5.72 19.06
C CYS A 269 6.87 -4.96 19.74
N GLY A 270 6.64 -3.74 20.24
CA GLY A 270 7.67 -2.89 20.85
C GLY A 270 8.59 -2.16 19.86
N LEU A 271 8.50 -2.39 18.54
CA LEU A 271 9.45 -1.83 17.56
C LEU A 271 8.93 -0.64 16.74
N ALA A 272 7.60 -0.48 16.60
CA ALA A 272 6.97 0.39 15.60
C ALA A 272 7.44 1.86 15.58
N GLY A 273 7.39 2.48 14.39
CA GLY A 273 7.91 3.83 14.15
C GLY A 273 9.43 3.81 14.13
N ASN A 274 10.06 4.39 15.16
CA ASN A 274 11.47 4.17 15.49
C ASN A 274 11.70 3.73 16.94
N PHE A 275 10.64 3.44 17.71
CA PHE A 275 10.74 3.37 19.18
C PHE A 275 11.78 2.36 19.65
N GLY A 276 11.74 1.12 19.16
CA GLY A 276 12.70 0.09 19.56
C GLY A 276 14.08 0.21 18.91
N PHE A 277 14.26 1.13 17.95
CA PHE A 277 15.56 1.48 17.37
C PHE A 277 16.26 2.62 18.13
N GLU A 278 15.54 3.34 18.99
CA GLU A 278 16.10 4.45 19.77
C GLU A 278 16.98 3.97 20.93
N LYS A 279 18.06 4.72 21.18
CA LYS A 279 19.06 4.33 22.18
C LYS A 279 18.46 4.41 23.58
N GLY A 280 18.39 3.25 24.24
CA GLY A 280 17.86 3.11 25.61
C GLY A 280 16.44 2.56 25.68
N HIS A 281 15.80 2.30 24.55
CA HIS A 281 14.45 1.69 24.51
C HIS A 281 14.47 0.17 24.31
N TYR A 282 15.63 -0.46 24.12
CA TYR A 282 15.74 -1.89 23.82
C TYR A 282 15.02 -2.78 24.85
N ASP A 283 15.29 -2.61 26.14
CA ASP A 283 14.68 -3.44 27.19
C ASP A 283 13.15 -3.30 27.24
N VAL A 284 12.62 -2.09 26.95
CA VAL A 284 11.18 -1.82 26.87
C VAL A 284 10.58 -2.43 25.59
N SER A 285 11.27 -2.33 24.46
CA SER A 285 10.89 -2.94 23.18
C SER A 285 10.77 -4.47 23.31
N VAL A 286 11.76 -5.11 23.96
CA VAL A 286 11.73 -6.54 24.27
C VAL A 286 10.60 -6.87 25.24
N ALA A 287 10.43 -6.10 26.33
CA ALA A 287 9.35 -6.33 27.30
C ALA A 287 7.95 -6.26 26.66
N CYS A 288 7.71 -5.32 25.74
CA CYS A 288 6.46 -5.25 24.97
C CYS A 288 6.24 -6.52 24.12
N ALA A 289 7.29 -7.01 23.44
CA ALA A 289 7.20 -8.22 22.63
C ALA A 289 6.98 -9.49 23.50
N GLU A 290 7.57 -9.53 24.70
CA GLU A 290 7.43 -10.62 25.66
C GLU A 290 6.07 -10.66 26.38
N ASP A 291 5.27 -9.59 26.35
CA ASP A 291 3.94 -9.55 26.97
C ASP A 291 2.98 -10.60 26.36
N GLN A 292 2.94 -10.69 25.02
CA GLN A 292 2.00 -11.57 24.29
C GLN A 292 2.58 -12.18 23.00
N LEU A 293 3.34 -11.40 22.23
CA LEU A 293 3.77 -11.82 20.89
C LEU A 293 4.74 -13.01 20.94
N LEU A 294 5.86 -12.87 21.66
CA LEU A 294 6.87 -13.91 21.77
C LEU A 294 6.37 -15.17 22.50
N PRO A 295 5.56 -15.09 23.58
CA PRO A 295 4.85 -16.25 24.11
C PRO A 295 4.03 -17.00 23.05
N SER A 296 3.16 -16.30 22.31
CA SER A 296 2.28 -16.93 21.30
C SER A 296 3.03 -17.67 20.20
N VAL A 297 4.23 -17.20 19.84
CA VAL A 297 5.08 -17.81 18.80
C VAL A 297 5.93 -18.97 19.35
N ARG A 298 6.25 -18.98 20.65
CA ARG A 298 6.96 -20.09 21.31
C ARG A 298 6.06 -21.27 21.64
N GLU A 299 4.77 -21.02 21.88
CA GLU A 299 3.75 -22.03 22.16
C GLU A 299 3.11 -22.62 20.89
N ALA A 300 3.41 -22.03 19.72
CA ALA A 300 2.87 -22.43 18.44
C ALA A 300 3.40 -23.79 17.93
N PRO A 301 2.58 -24.56 17.18
CA PRO A 301 3.05 -25.71 16.42
C PRO A 301 4.20 -25.36 15.45
N ASP A 302 5.09 -26.32 15.20
CA ASP A 302 6.25 -26.13 14.30
C ASP A 302 5.84 -25.78 12.86
N ASP A 303 4.69 -26.28 12.40
CA ASP A 303 4.13 -26.06 11.07
C ASP A 303 3.29 -24.77 10.95
N ALA A 304 3.05 -24.06 12.06
CA ALA A 304 2.27 -22.83 12.08
C ALA A 304 2.94 -21.69 11.31
N LEU A 305 2.13 -20.97 10.53
CA LEU A 305 2.55 -19.73 9.90
C LEU A 305 2.56 -18.60 10.92
N ILE A 306 3.63 -17.80 10.92
CA ILE A 306 3.71 -16.60 11.76
C ILE A 306 3.30 -15.41 10.89
N LEU A 307 2.11 -14.87 11.15
CA LEU A 307 1.53 -13.73 10.45
C LEU A 307 1.84 -12.41 11.18
N ALA A 308 2.33 -11.43 10.41
CA ALA A 308 2.52 -10.06 10.85
C ALA A 308 2.60 -9.12 9.63
N ASP A 309 1.56 -8.30 9.43
CA ASP A 309 1.48 -7.39 8.27
C ASP A 309 2.33 -6.13 8.43
N GLY A 310 2.59 -5.70 9.66
CA GLY A 310 3.56 -4.63 9.93
C GLY A 310 5.02 -5.08 9.79
N PHE A 311 5.82 -4.32 9.05
CA PHE A 311 7.28 -4.52 8.91
C PHE A 311 7.96 -4.59 10.27
N SER A 312 7.66 -3.65 11.16
CA SER A 312 8.28 -3.59 12.49
C SER A 312 8.00 -4.85 13.32
N CYS A 313 6.82 -5.46 13.12
CA CYS A 313 6.44 -6.69 13.80
C CYS A 313 7.22 -7.89 13.23
N ARG A 314 7.37 -7.99 11.90
CA ARG A 314 8.22 -9.01 11.26
C ARG A 314 9.69 -8.91 11.69
N THR A 315 10.25 -7.70 11.74
CA THR A 315 11.63 -7.48 12.19
C THR A 315 11.82 -7.89 13.65
N GLN A 316 10.89 -7.55 14.54
CA GLN A 316 10.99 -7.97 15.95
C GLN A 316 10.94 -9.50 16.10
N LEU A 317 10.07 -10.18 15.34
CA LEU A 317 9.97 -11.64 15.32
C LEU A 317 11.25 -12.31 14.80
N GLU A 318 11.84 -11.77 13.74
CA GLU A 318 13.12 -12.25 13.20
C GLU A 318 14.26 -12.06 14.21
N GLN A 319 14.33 -10.90 14.87
CA GLN A 319 15.41 -10.56 15.80
C GLN A 319 15.31 -11.27 17.16
N LEU A 320 14.11 -11.44 17.73
CA LEU A 320 13.92 -11.95 19.09
C LEU A 320 13.47 -13.42 19.14
N ALA A 321 12.67 -13.89 18.16
CA ALA A 321 12.24 -15.29 18.09
C ALA A 321 13.09 -16.13 17.13
N GLY A 322 13.91 -15.52 16.26
CA GLY A 322 14.62 -16.22 15.19
C GLY A 322 13.67 -16.85 14.14
N ARG A 323 12.41 -16.37 14.08
CA ARG A 323 11.37 -16.90 13.19
C ARG A 323 10.92 -15.82 12.21
N ARG A 324 10.81 -16.16 10.92
CA ARG A 324 10.30 -15.25 9.89
C ARG A 324 8.79 -15.05 10.04
N GLY A 325 8.36 -13.86 10.44
CA GLY A 325 7.00 -13.39 10.21
C GLY A 325 6.74 -13.12 8.72
N ARG A 326 5.52 -13.39 8.24
CA ARG A 326 5.09 -13.13 6.84
C ARG A 326 3.90 -12.19 6.81
N HIS A 327 3.79 -11.39 5.75
CA HIS A 327 2.57 -10.62 5.46
C HIS A 327 1.49 -11.55 4.87
N LEU A 328 0.20 -11.27 5.11
CA LEU A 328 -0.93 -12.08 4.61
C LEU A 328 -0.88 -12.25 3.08
N ALA A 329 -0.54 -11.20 2.34
CA ALA A 329 -0.28 -11.29 0.90
C ALA A 329 0.80 -12.34 0.50
N GLU A 330 1.91 -12.46 1.24
CA GLU A 330 2.92 -13.50 0.99
C GLU A 330 2.40 -14.92 1.30
N VAL A 331 1.35 -15.03 2.11
CA VAL A 331 0.69 -16.30 2.45
C VAL A 331 -0.32 -16.69 1.38
N LEU A 332 -1.18 -15.76 0.95
CA LEU A 332 -2.11 -16.00 -0.17
C LEU A 332 -1.39 -16.24 -1.49
N ALA A 333 -0.32 -15.50 -1.80
CA ALA A 333 0.46 -15.70 -3.02
C ALA A 333 1.16 -17.07 -3.10
N GLU A 334 1.45 -17.73 -1.97
CA GLU A 334 1.99 -19.10 -1.94
C GLU A 334 0.92 -20.14 -2.33
N GLY A 335 -0.36 -19.84 -2.11
CA GLY A 335 -1.47 -20.69 -2.55
C GLY A 335 -1.68 -20.61 -4.06
N LEU A 336 -1.62 -19.41 -4.63
CA LEU A 336 -1.78 -19.14 -6.07
C LEU A 336 -0.70 -19.77 -6.98
N GLU A 337 0.33 -20.42 -6.42
CA GLU A 337 1.36 -21.15 -7.16
C GLU A 337 1.11 -22.67 -7.23
N LYS A 338 0.05 -23.16 -6.58
CA LYS A 338 -0.20 -24.60 -6.38
C LYS A 338 -1.41 -25.13 -7.17
N ASP A 339 -2.13 -24.24 -7.84
CA ASP A 339 -3.26 -24.51 -8.75
C ASP A 339 -2.80 -24.45 -10.23
#